data_AF-A0A838JQZ4-F1
#
_entry.id   AF-A0A838JQZ4-F1
#
_cell.length_a   1.000
_cell.length_b   1.000
_cell.length_c   1.000
_cell.angle_alpha   90.00
_cell.angle_beta   90.00
_cell.angle_gamma   90.00
#
_symmetry.space_group_name_H-M   'P 1'
#
loop_
_entity.id
_entity.type
_entity.pdbx_description
1 polymer ?
#
loop_
_entity_poly.entity_id
_entity_poly.type
_entity_poly.pdbx_seq_one_letter_code
_entity_poly.pdbx_strand_id
1 'polypeptide(L)'
;MPTTVRIKPEVITAHRLRIEMFGLEDEDIENTIRMKGWAWVLARRGWVYAGEPDFIYRQIREVVIAMPDIAFEPDAIEESVKTVLDKARSDAEREEGRQLLRQAFEKTGQLAGAEEFL
;
A
#
# COMPACT_ATOMS: atom_id res chain seq x y z
N MET A 1 7.90 13.90 -9.40
CA MET A 1 7.41 13.90 -7.99
C MET A 1 7.32 12.45 -7.56
N PRO A 2 7.61 12.09 -6.31
CA PRO A 2 7.48 10.70 -5.89
C PRO A 2 6.04 10.24 -6.07
N THR A 3 5.87 8.98 -6.47
CA THR A 3 4.58 8.32 -6.44
C THR A 3 4.11 8.25 -4.99
N THR A 4 2.89 8.70 -4.72
CA THR A 4 2.31 8.65 -3.38
C THR A 4 1.45 7.41 -3.22
N VAL A 5 1.61 6.68 -2.11
CA VAL A 5 0.81 5.52 -1.75
C VAL A 5 -0.03 5.78 -0.51
N ARG A 6 -1.25 5.23 -0.49
CA ARG A 6 -2.17 5.27 0.65
C ARG A 6 -2.84 3.91 0.77
N ILE A 7 -3.00 3.40 1.99
CA ILE A 7 -3.75 2.17 2.24
C ILE A 7 -5.01 2.54 3.01
N LYS A 8 -6.17 2.11 2.51
CA LYS A 8 -7.48 2.47 3.05
C LYS A 8 -8.36 1.24 3.18
N PRO A 9 -9.35 1.22 4.09
CA PRO A 9 -10.33 0.15 4.14
C PRO A 9 -11.13 0.11 2.82
N GLU A 10 -11.42 -1.10 2.34
CA GLU A 10 -12.36 -1.26 1.23
C GLU A 10 -13.79 -1.04 1.75
N VAL A 11 -14.54 -0.16 1.09
CA VAL A 11 -15.85 0.30 1.58
C VAL A 11 -16.95 -0.70 1.22
N ILE A 12 -16.76 -1.45 0.12
CA ILE A 12 -17.77 -2.41 -0.36
C ILE A 12 -17.66 -3.75 0.38
N THR A 13 -16.44 -4.18 0.72
CA THR A 13 -16.17 -5.49 1.33
C THR A 13 -15.39 -5.34 2.62
N ALA A 14 -16.03 -5.64 3.76
CA ALA A 14 -15.53 -5.36 5.10
C ALA A 14 -14.16 -5.98 5.44
N HIS A 15 -13.79 -7.12 4.84
CA HIS A 15 -12.53 -7.81 5.13
C HIS A 15 -11.36 -7.41 4.20
N ARG A 16 -11.63 -6.56 3.21
CA ARG A 16 -10.62 -6.12 2.25
C ARG A 16 -10.11 -4.73 2.62
N LEU A 17 -8.94 -4.45 2.09
CA LEU A 17 -8.34 -3.14 2.06
C LEU A 17 -7.91 -2.84 0.63
N ARG A 18 -7.72 -1.56 0.35
CA ARG A 18 -7.24 -1.08 -0.94
C ARG A 18 -5.97 -0.25 -0.78
N ILE A 19 -5.08 -0.38 -1.75
CA ILE A 19 -3.89 0.44 -1.89
C ILE A 19 -4.10 1.35 -3.10
N GLU A 20 -3.99 2.65 -2.85
CA GLU A 20 -4.15 3.71 -3.83
C GLU A 20 -2.78 4.30 -4.12
N MET A 21 -2.45 4.46 -5.40
CA MET A 21 -1.16 4.97 -5.85
C MET A 21 -1.36 6.11 -6.85
N PHE A 22 -0.72 7.25 -6.64
CA PHE A 22 -0.86 8.44 -7.49
C PHE A 22 0.50 8.94 -7.98
N GLY A 23 0.54 9.52 -9.17
CA GLY A 23 1.78 10.06 -9.76
C GLY A 23 2.69 9.00 -10.38
N LEU A 24 2.14 7.82 -10.73
CA LEU A 24 2.84 6.80 -11.50
C LEU A 24 2.97 7.25 -12.96
N GLU A 25 4.19 7.29 -13.50
CA GLU A 25 4.43 7.54 -14.93
C GLU A 25 4.18 6.27 -15.76
N ASP A 26 3.65 6.44 -16.97
CA ASP A 26 2.88 5.42 -17.70
C ASP A 26 3.70 4.22 -18.24
N GLU A 27 4.95 4.39 -18.70
CA GLU A 27 5.56 3.37 -19.58
C GLU A 27 6.02 2.06 -18.88
N ASP A 28 6.64 2.13 -17.70
CA ASP A 28 7.21 0.93 -17.06
C ASP A 28 6.23 0.20 -16.13
N ILE A 29 5.19 0.92 -15.70
CA ILE A 29 4.31 0.50 -14.63
C ILE A 29 2.98 -0.01 -15.16
N GLU A 30 2.45 0.58 -16.24
CA GLU A 30 1.20 0.11 -16.84
C GLU A 30 1.28 -1.38 -17.20
N ASN A 31 2.44 -1.88 -17.64
CA ASN A 31 2.69 -3.30 -17.90
C ASN A 31 2.75 -4.14 -16.61
N THR A 32 3.48 -3.70 -15.60
CA THR A 32 3.65 -4.42 -14.32
C THR A 32 2.33 -4.47 -13.52
N ILE A 33 1.51 -3.43 -13.62
CA ILE A 33 0.25 -3.27 -12.89
C ILE A 33 -0.94 -3.91 -13.64
N ARG A 34 -1.09 -3.71 -14.96
CA ARG A 34 -2.17 -4.37 -15.75
C ARG A 34 -2.06 -5.89 -15.72
N MET A 35 -0.85 -6.43 -15.78
CA MET A 35 -0.65 -7.89 -15.78
C MET A 35 -1.17 -8.56 -14.52
N LYS A 36 -1.37 -7.82 -13.42
CA LYS A 36 -1.86 -8.35 -12.14
C LYS A 36 -3.39 -8.36 -12.00
N GLY A 37 -4.16 -8.05 -13.05
CA GLY A 37 -5.60 -8.37 -13.20
C GLY A 37 -6.60 -7.73 -12.23
N TRP A 38 -6.14 -7.10 -11.15
CA TRP A 38 -6.95 -6.59 -10.03
C TRP A 38 -6.75 -5.09 -9.78
N ALA A 39 -6.01 -4.42 -10.67
CA ALA A 39 -5.81 -2.99 -10.63
C ALA A 39 -6.81 -2.30 -11.55
N TRP A 40 -7.47 -1.25 -11.07
CA TRP A 40 -8.22 -0.34 -11.95
C TRP A 40 -7.70 1.08 -11.81
N VAL A 41 -7.93 1.86 -12.87
CA VAL A 41 -7.53 3.26 -12.94
C VAL A 41 -8.59 4.09 -12.22
N LEU A 42 -8.20 4.76 -11.13
CA LEU A 42 -9.02 5.74 -10.43
C LEU A 42 -8.98 7.06 -11.21
N ALA A 43 -10.00 7.28 -12.06
CA ALA A 43 -10.25 8.54 -12.75
C ALA A 43 -9.05 9.14 -13.51
N ARG A 44 -8.16 8.29 -14.05
CA ARG A 44 -6.89 8.67 -14.71
C ARG A 44 -5.90 9.44 -13.82
N ARG A 45 -6.05 9.33 -12.51
CA ARG A 45 -5.23 10.04 -11.51
C ARG A 45 -4.36 9.10 -10.68
N GLY A 46 -4.75 7.84 -10.59
CA GLY A 46 -4.02 6.85 -9.82
C GLY A 46 -4.49 5.43 -10.08
N TRP A 47 -3.76 4.48 -9.51
CA TRP A 47 -4.05 3.05 -9.57
C TRP A 47 -4.56 2.57 -8.23
N VAL A 48 -5.57 1.72 -8.25
CA VAL A 48 -6.16 1.15 -7.04
C VAL A 48 -6.16 -0.37 -7.16
N TYR A 49 -5.63 -1.03 -6.14
CA TYR A 49 -5.83 -2.45 -5.95
C TYR A 49 -6.65 -2.68 -4.69
N ALA A 50 -7.67 -3.53 -4.77
CA ALA A 50 -8.42 -3.99 -3.60
C ALA A 50 -8.28 -5.50 -3.46
N GLY A 51 -8.03 -5.97 -2.25
CA GLY A 51 -7.77 -7.38 -2.00
C GLY A 51 -7.85 -7.75 -0.53
N GLU A 52 -7.71 -9.04 -0.28
CA GLU A 52 -7.47 -9.57 1.06
C GLU A 52 -6.08 -9.13 1.57
N PRO A 53 -5.83 -9.23 2.89
CA PRO A 53 -4.55 -8.83 3.49
C PRO A 53 -3.32 -9.44 2.80
N ASP A 54 -3.34 -10.73 2.48
CA ASP A 54 -2.26 -11.43 1.79
C ASP A 54 -1.93 -10.81 0.42
N PHE A 55 -2.97 -10.46 -0.35
CA PHE A 55 -2.81 -9.81 -1.64
C PHE A 55 -2.16 -8.42 -1.49
N ILE A 56 -2.58 -7.67 -0.48
CA ILE A 56 -2.10 -6.31 -0.22
C ILE A 56 -0.68 -6.33 0.34
N TYR A 57 -0.36 -7.29 1.19
CA TYR A 57 0.99 -7.51 1.70
C TYR A 57 1.97 -7.79 0.56
N ARG A 58 1.54 -8.60 -0.41
CA ARG A 58 2.29 -8.80 -1.65
C ARG A 58 2.48 -7.50 -2.44
N GLN A 59 1.47 -6.63 -2.52
CA GLN A 59 1.64 -5.32 -3.20
C GLN A 59 2.60 -4.40 -2.44
N ILE A 60 2.55 -4.36 -1.11
CA ILE A 60 3.53 -3.60 -0.31
C ILE A 60 4.95 -4.10 -0.62
N ARG A 61 5.15 -5.42 -0.67
CA ARG A 61 6.45 -6.03 -0.98
C ARG A 61 6.94 -5.77 -2.40
N GLU A 62 6.09 -6.01 -3.39
CA GLU A 62 6.48 -6.00 -4.81
C GLU A 62 6.44 -4.61 -5.45
N VAL A 63 5.69 -3.68 -4.86
CA VAL A 63 5.48 -2.35 -5.42
C VAL A 63 6.14 -1.32 -4.52
N VAL A 64 5.63 -1.13 -3.30
CA VAL A 64 6.08 -0.04 -2.41
C VAL A 64 7.56 -0.19 -2.04
N ILE A 65 7.97 -1.40 -1.66
CA ILE A 65 9.35 -1.70 -1.25
C ILE A 65 10.27 -1.81 -2.47
N ALA A 66 9.88 -2.56 -3.50
CA ALA A 66 10.78 -2.89 -4.61
C ALA A 66 10.97 -1.77 -5.65
N MET A 67 9.99 -0.88 -5.84
CA MET A 67 10.08 0.16 -6.87
C MET A 67 10.70 1.46 -6.33
N PRO A 68 11.50 2.19 -7.11
CA PRO A 68 12.05 3.47 -6.70
C PRO A 68 10.96 4.54 -6.59
N ASP A 69 11.28 5.64 -5.90
CA ASP A 69 10.48 6.88 -5.89
C ASP A 69 9.00 6.74 -5.45
N ILE A 70 8.69 5.73 -4.65
CA ILE A 70 7.41 5.61 -3.93
C ILE A 70 7.57 6.13 -2.50
N ALA A 71 6.58 6.90 -2.03
CA ALA A 71 6.45 7.37 -0.65
C ALA A 71 4.99 7.26 -0.20
N PHE A 72 4.75 7.03 1.09
CA PHE A 72 3.40 7.16 1.66
C PHE A 72 2.97 8.62 1.69
N GLU A 73 1.70 8.90 1.43
CA GLU A 73 1.14 10.24 1.67
C GLU A 73 1.22 10.55 3.18
N PRO A 74 1.86 11.66 3.60
CA PRO A 74 2.05 11.97 5.02
C PRO A 74 0.77 11.91 5.84
N ASP A 75 -0.30 12.53 5.35
CA ASP A 75 -1.60 12.60 6.03
C ASP A 75 -2.36 11.26 6.05
N ALA A 76 -1.87 10.24 5.33
CA ALA A 76 -2.47 8.91 5.28
C ALA A 76 -1.65 7.82 5.97
N ILE A 77 -0.49 8.14 6.58
CA ILE A 77 0.37 7.15 7.24
C ILE A 77 -0.39 6.43 8.35
N GLU A 78 -1.00 7.18 9.28
CA GLU A 78 -1.76 6.61 10.40
C GLU A 78 -2.89 5.69 9.91
N GLU A 79 -3.71 6.17 8.96
CA GLU A 79 -4.81 5.39 8.39
C GLU A 79 -4.30 4.13 7.68
N SER A 80 -3.17 4.23 6.98
CA SER A 80 -2.55 3.10 6.28
C SER A 80 -2.11 2.02 7.25
N VAL A 81 -1.44 2.41 8.34
CA VAL A 81 -1.01 1.46 9.37
C VAL A 81 -2.21 0.82 10.06
N LYS A 82 -3.15 1.63 10.54
CA LYS A 82 -4.39 1.12 11.18
C LYS A 82 -5.12 0.15 10.28
N THR A 83 -5.31 0.48 9.02
CA THR A 83 -6.00 -0.38 8.05
C THR A 83 -5.33 -1.74 7.92
N VAL A 84 -4.00 -1.77 7.77
CA VAL A 84 -3.25 -3.02 7.64
C VAL A 84 -3.38 -3.87 8.90
N LEU A 85 -3.22 -3.29 10.09
CA LEU A 85 -3.22 -4.03 11.35
C LEU A 85 -4.64 -4.47 11.80
N ASP A 86 -5.66 -3.67 11.49
CA ASP A 86 -7.06 -3.96 11.82
C ASP A 86 -7.68 -5.00 10.88
N LYS A 87 -7.22 -5.06 9.63
CA LYS A 87 -7.70 -6.05 8.66
C LYS A 87 -6.97 -7.39 8.73
N ALA A 88 -5.87 -7.47 9.48
CA ALA A 88 -5.17 -8.71 9.74
C ALA A 88 -6.10 -9.75 10.40
N ARG A 89 -6.12 -10.97 9.86
CA ARG A 89 -7.02 -12.05 10.29
C ARG A 89 -6.49 -12.86 11.48
N SER A 90 -5.23 -12.67 11.83
CA SER A 90 -4.56 -13.35 12.94
C SER A 90 -3.42 -12.49 13.49
N ASP A 91 -2.94 -12.81 14.68
CA ASP A 91 -1.78 -12.10 15.27
C ASP A 91 -0.50 -12.32 14.44
N ALA A 92 -0.35 -13.49 13.81
CA ALA A 92 0.75 -13.75 12.90
C ALA A 92 0.69 -12.86 11.65
N GLU A 93 -0.50 -12.72 11.05
CA GLU A 93 -0.73 -11.85 9.89
C GLU A 93 -0.58 -10.36 10.28
N ARG A 94 -0.93 -9.99 11.52
CA ARG A 94 -0.73 -8.64 12.04
C ARG A 94 0.75 -8.30 12.19
N GLU A 95 1.54 -9.23 12.73
CA GLU A 95 2.98 -9.05 12.87
C GLU A 95 3.71 -9.03 11.51
N GLU A 96 3.29 -9.87 10.55
CA GLU A 96 3.78 -9.77 9.16
C GLU A 96 3.46 -8.38 8.56
N GLY A 97 2.23 -7.91 8.74
CA GLY A 97 1.80 -6.58 8.28
C GLY A 97 2.64 -5.46 8.88
N ARG A 98 2.90 -5.50 10.19
CA ARG A 98 3.78 -4.55 10.88
C ARG A 98 5.20 -4.56 10.31
N GLN A 99 5.79 -5.74 10.12
CA GLN A 99 7.15 -5.86 9.59
C GLN A 99 7.26 -5.32 8.16
N LEU A 100 6.27 -5.63 7.32
CA LEU A 100 6.20 -5.10 5.95
C LEU A 100 6.08 -3.58 5.93
N LEU A 101 5.22 -3.00 6.77
CA LEU A 101 5.08 -1.55 6.89
C LEU A 101 6.38 -0.91 7.38
N ARG A 102 7.02 -1.48 8.39
CA ARG A 102 8.32 -1.00 8.89
C ARG A 102 9.36 -0.97 7.78
N GLN A 103 9.52 -2.08 7.05
CA GLN A 103 10.45 -2.16 5.93
C GLN A 103 10.12 -1.15 4.83
N ALA A 104 8.83 -0.94 4.54
CA ALA A 104 8.40 0.05 3.57
C ALA A 104 8.78 1.47 4.04
N PHE A 105 8.50 1.84 5.28
CA PHE A 105 8.85 3.16 5.82
C PHE A 105 10.36 3.40 5.95
N GLU A 106 11.15 2.36 6.27
CA GLU A 106 12.61 2.44 6.24
C GLU A 106 13.10 2.74 4.82
N LYS A 107 12.59 2.01 3.83
CA LYS A 107 12.94 2.20 2.43
C LYS A 107 12.54 3.58 1.91
N THR A 108 11.39 4.12 2.33
CA THR A 108 10.93 5.44 1.89
C THR A 108 11.47 6.60 2.72
N GLY A 109 12.25 6.34 3.77
CA GLY A 109 12.77 7.35 4.69
C GLY A 109 11.70 7.98 5.60
N GLN A 110 10.56 7.31 5.77
CA GLN A 110 9.40 7.81 6.53
C GLN A 110 9.24 7.13 7.90
N LEU A 111 10.19 6.28 8.31
CA LEU A 111 10.09 5.53 9.58
C LEU A 111 9.87 6.46 10.78
N ALA A 112 10.62 7.56 10.90
CA ALA A 112 10.51 8.47 12.04
C ALA A 112 9.10 9.08 12.21
N GLY A 113 8.37 9.30 11.11
CA GLY A 113 7.00 9.80 11.14
C GLY A 113 5.93 8.71 11.24
N ALA A 114 6.33 7.44 11.13
CA ALA A 114 5.41 6.30 11.17
C ALA A 114 5.57 5.43 12.43
N GLU A 115 6.68 5.56 13.16
CA GLU A 115 7.05 4.71 14.29
C GLU A 115 6.02 4.75 15.43
N GLU A 116 5.34 5.89 15.63
CA GLU A 116 4.28 6.01 16.65
C GLU A 116 3.02 5.18 16.34
N PHE A 117 2.85 4.72 15.09
CA PHE A 117 1.66 3.99 14.64
C PHE A 117 1.90 2.48 14.49
N LEU A 118 3.16 2.02 14.42
CA LEU A 118 3.55 0.61 14.25
C LEU A 118 3.38 -0.20 15.53
#